data_AF-A0A2V8UWA3-F1
#
_entry.id   AF-A0A2V8UWA3-F1
#
_cell.length_a   1.000
_cell.length_b   1.000
_cell.length_c   1.000
_cell.angle_alpha   90.00
_cell.angle_beta   90.00
_cell.angle_gamma   90.00
#
_symmetry.space_group_name_H-M   'P 1'
#
loop_
_entity.id
_entity.type
_entity.pdbx_description
1 polymer ?
#
loop_
_entity_poly.entity_id
_entity_poly.type
_entity_poly.pdbx_seq_one_letter_code
_entity_poly.pdbx_strand_id
1 'polypeptide(L)'
;MLPLERLWQDRNRNLVLTISGAIILVIAAADWWTKPDLALDVLYLFPIMFASAFLARWFVVLLGVFCAVLAEVFSSLPPSFVRLTFETLALAGCGLFVGELVRNRRLSLESQARLKAFVETSPAAIVTIDERGFIELANRAAVELMVPREGHLIGSPIAAFLPELHHALRWEEAPQFRTSMQCRGHRGNGEDFIADVWFSTHKEGSTPKLAAIIVIVSEEEEVGVPGAVLGTSNPHVSEHRERGALSTRETEVLRLLVQGLANKQIAAQMAISESTLKNTIHHLFFKTGVRTRSQLIHVMSKNSTVLDPGTAGLGG
;
A
#
# COMPACT_ATOMS: atom_id res chain seq x y z
N MET A 1 -26.92 3.10 11.53
CA MET A 1 -26.11 3.07 12.78
C MET A 1 -25.31 4.38 12.94
N LEU A 2 -25.96 5.56 13.04
CA LEU A 2 -25.31 6.87 12.79
C LEU A 2 -25.50 8.05 13.80
N PRO A 3 -26.17 7.95 14.97
CA PRO A 3 -26.24 9.09 15.89
C PRO A 3 -25.07 9.17 16.90
N LEU A 4 -24.49 8.04 17.35
CA LEU A 4 -23.50 8.02 18.43
C LEU A 4 -22.09 8.50 18.03
N GLU A 5 -21.64 8.24 16.80
CA GLU A 5 -20.31 8.68 16.35
C GLU A 5 -20.19 10.21 16.28
N ARG A 6 -21.30 10.93 16.02
CA ARG A 6 -21.33 12.40 16.03
C ARG A 6 -21.14 13.00 17.41
N LEU A 7 -21.60 12.32 18.47
CA LEU A 7 -21.38 12.78 19.84
C LEU A 7 -19.88 12.80 20.16
N TRP A 8 -19.13 11.87 19.58
CA TRP A 8 -17.71 11.69 19.84
C TRP A 8 -16.79 12.48 18.89
N GLN A 9 -17.30 13.50 18.18
CA GLN A 9 -16.47 14.42 17.39
C GLN A 9 -15.93 15.55 18.26
N ASP A 10 -14.67 15.98 18.03
CA ASP A 10 -14.03 17.04 18.84
C ASP A 10 -14.76 18.38 18.82
N ARG A 11 -15.54 18.65 17.76
CA ARG A 11 -16.43 19.82 17.67
C ARG A 11 -17.48 19.86 18.78
N ASN A 12 -17.92 18.70 19.26
CA ASN A 12 -18.95 18.57 20.29
C ASN A 12 -18.36 18.45 21.70
N ARG A 13 -17.05 18.63 21.87
CA ARG A 13 -16.36 18.48 23.17
C ARG A 13 -17.07 19.23 24.29
N ASN A 14 -17.28 20.54 24.11
CA ASN A 14 -17.88 21.35 25.17
C ASN A 14 -19.32 20.92 25.48
N LEU A 15 -20.08 20.53 24.45
CA LEU A 15 -21.45 20.02 24.60
C LEU A 15 -21.46 18.71 25.40
N VAL A 16 -20.60 17.75 25.06
CA VAL A 16 -20.49 16.47 25.79
C VAL A 16 -20.09 16.72 27.24
N LEU A 17 -19.14 17.63 27.50
CA LEU A 17 -18.74 17.95 28.88
C LEU A 17 -19.85 18.64 29.66
N THR A 18 -20.60 19.56 29.05
CA THR A 18 -21.75 20.18 29.71
C THR A 18 -22.86 19.17 29.99
N ILE A 19 -23.11 18.22 29.08
CA ILE A 19 -24.09 17.15 29.29
C ILE A 19 -23.62 16.21 30.38
N SER A 20 -22.35 15.78 30.39
CA SER A 20 -21.80 14.96 31.47
C SER A 20 -21.91 15.66 32.82
N GLY A 21 -21.58 16.96 32.89
CA GLY A 21 -21.73 17.75 34.12
C GLY A 21 -23.19 17.88 34.57
N ALA A 22 -24.11 18.12 33.64
CA ALA A 22 -25.54 18.16 33.93
C ALA A 22 -26.07 16.81 34.42
N ILE A 23 -25.64 15.70 33.81
CA ILE A 23 -25.98 14.34 34.25
C ILE A 23 -25.47 14.09 35.67
N ILE A 24 -24.22 14.47 35.99
CA ILE A 24 -23.69 14.34 37.37
C ILE A 24 -24.54 15.12 38.37
N LEU A 25 -24.94 16.36 38.04
CA LEU A 25 -25.80 17.16 38.90
C LEU A 25 -27.20 16.56 39.07
N VAL A 26 -27.78 16.01 38.01
CA VAL A 26 -29.08 15.33 38.06
C VAL A 26 -29.00 14.07 38.92
N ILE A 27 -27.93 13.27 38.78
CA ILE A 27 -27.71 12.09 39.61
C ILE A 27 -27.56 12.51 41.07
N ALA A 28 -26.72 13.49 41.38
CA ALA A 28 -26.54 13.98 42.75
C ALA A 28 -27.83 14.54 43.37
N ALA A 29 -28.64 15.26 42.58
CA ALA A 29 -29.94 15.76 43.04
C ALA A 29 -30.96 14.62 43.25
N ALA A 30 -30.94 13.61 42.37
CA ALA A 30 -31.76 12.42 42.52
C ALA A 30 -31.37 11.65 43.79
N ASP A 31 -30.08 11.42 43.98
CA ASP A 31 -29.49 10.73 45.14
C ASP A 31 -29.86 11.44 46.46
N TRP A 32 -29.83 12.77 46.47
CA TRP A 32 -30.29 13.56 47.62
C TRP A 32 -31.81 13.43 47.88
N TRP A 33 -32.63 13.34 46.83
CA TRP A 33 -34.09 13.20 46.96
C TRP A 33 -34.48 11.77 47.37
N THR A 34 -33.90 10.76 46.72
CA THR A 34 -34.16 9.35 46.99
C THR A 34 -33.46 8.92 48.27
N LYS A 35 -34.12 9.12 49.42
CA LYS A 35 -33.77 8.43 50.67
C LYS A 35 -33.82 6.90 50.49
N PRO A 36 -33.24 6.13 51.41
CA PRO A 36 -32.05 5.28 51.26
C PRO A 36 -32.21 3.98 50.43
N ASP A 37 -33.28 3.82 49.64
CA ASP A 37 -33.66 2.52 49.06
C ASP A 37 -33.04 2.20 47.68
N LEU A 38 -32.32 3.14 47.07
CA LEU A 38 -31.76 2.95 45.72
C LEU A 38 -30.29 3.36 45.64
N ALA A 39 -29.40 2.40 45.36
CA ALA A 39 -27.99 2.68 45.11
C ALA A 39 -27.80 3.23 43.68
N LEU A 40 -27.62 4.54 43.55
CA LEU A 40 -27.39 5.24 42.28
C LEU A 40 -25.90 5.37 41.92
N ASP A 41 -25.00 4.84 42.75
CA ASP A 41 -23.54 4.89 42.63
C ASP A 41 -23.04 4.50 41.22
N VAL A 42 -23.61 3.44 40.65
CA VAL A 42 -23.26 2.93 39.31
C VAL A 42 -23.58 3.95 38.21
N LEU A 43 -24.55 4.84 38.42
CA LEU A 43 -24.97 5.81 37.42
C LEU A 43 -23.91 6.90 37.18
N TYR A 44 -23.05 7.19 38.17
CA TYR A 44 -21.91 8.12 38.02
C TYR A 44 -20.85 7.61 37.03
N LEU A 45 -20.85 6.31 36.72
CA LEU A 45 -19.95 5.73 35.72
C LEU A 45 -20.20 6.30 34.32
N PHE A 46 -21.47 6.48 33.94
CA PHE A 46 -21.85 6.93 32.60
C PHE A 46 -21.26 8.31 32.25
N PRO A 47 -21.49 9.39 33.02
CA PRO A 47 -20.95 10.70 32.69
C PRO A 47 -19.42 10.74 32.69
N ILE A 48 -18.76 9.95 33.55
CA ILE A 48 -17.30 9.79 33.55
C ILE A 48 -16.83 9.14 32.25
N MET A 49 -17.47 8.07 31.78
CA MET A 49 -17.14 7.42 30.52
C MET A 49 -17.30 8.37 29.31
N PHE A 50 -18.35 9.18 29.29
CA PHE A 50 -18.54 10.18 28.22
C PHE A 50 -17.48 11.29 28.27
N ALA A 51 -17.14 11.76 29.46
CA ALA A 51 -16.14 12.81 29.64
C ALA A 51 -14.71 12.31 29.37
N SER A 52 -14.41 11.04 29.65
CA SER A 52 -13.04 10.51 29.67
C SER A 52 -12.34 10.49 28.32
N ALA A 53 -13.10 10.44 27.23
CA ALA A 53 -12.52 10.58 25.90
C ALA A 53 -11.88 11.93 25.62
N PHE A 54 -12.43 12.98 26.22
CA PHE A 54 -12.07 14.35 25.91
C PHE A 54 -11.21 15.00 27.01
N LEU A 55 -11.23 14.44 28.23
CA LEU A 55 -10.43 14.91 29.37
C LEU A 55 -9.04 14.30 29.39
N ALA A 56 -8.01 15.04 29.80
CA ALA A 56 -6.71 14.45 30.06
C ALA A 56 -6.79 13.38 31.17
N ARG A 57 -5.88 12.40 31.15
CA ARG A 57 -5.89 11.24 32.07
C ARG A 57 -6.04 11.66 33.54
N TRP A 58 -5.32 12.70 33.95
CA TRP A 58 -5.41 13.23 35.32
C TRP A 58 -6.76 13.85 35.66
N PHE A 59 -7.41 14.55 34.72
CA PHE A 59 -8.76 15.08 34.95
C PHE A 59 -9.82 13.98 35.08
N VAL A 60 -9.64 12.85 34.39
CA VAL A 60 -10.52 11.68 34.56
C VAL A 60 -10.39 11.09 35.95
N VAL A 61 -9.16 10.98 36.47
CA VAL A 61 -8.91 10.53 37.85
C VAL A 61 -9.55 11.48 38.85
N LEU A 62 -9.34 12.79 38.70
CA LEU A 62 -9.95 13.80 39.57
C LEU A 62 -11.48 13.75 39.55
N LEU A 63 -12.08 13.58 38.36
CA LEU A 63 -13.52 13.45 38.21
C LEU A 63 -14.05 12.16 38.87
N GLY A 64 -13.31 11.05 38.75
CA GLY A 64 -13.64 9.78 39.41
C GLY A 64 -13.60 9.87 40.93
N VAL A 65 -12.55 10.50 41.48
CA VAL A 65 -12.44 10.79 42.92
C VAL A 65 -13.61 11.67 43.38
N PHE A 66 -13.91 12.73 42.64
CA PHE A 66 -15.01 13.64 42.98
C PHE A 66 -16.37 12.92 43.01
N CYS A 67 -16.65 12.09 42.01
CA CYS A 67 -17.91 11.33 41.97
C CYS A 67 -17.97 10.26 43.08
N ALA A 68 -16.86 9.59 43.39
CA ALA A 68 -16.81 8.63 44.49
C ALA A 68 -17.04 9.30 45.85
N VAL A 69 -16.49 10.50 46.07
CA VAL A 69 -16.77 11.27 47.29
C VAL A 69 -18.23 11.69 47.36
N LEU A 70 -18.83 12.14 46.24
CA LEU A 70 -20.25 12.46 46.20
C LEU A 70 -21.12 11.25 46.52
N ALA A 71 -20.87 10.10 45.89
CA ALA A 71 -21.59 8.86 46.16
C ALA A 71 -21.47 8.44 47.63
N GLU A 72 -20.28 8.50 48.22
CA GLU A 72 -20.07 8.18 49.63
C GLU A 72 -20.80 9.14 50.58
N VAL A 73 -20.83 10.45 50.28
CA VAL A 73 -21.50 11.49 51.08
C VAL A 73 -23.01 11.31 51.09
N PHE A 74 -23.60 10.89 49.96
CA PHE A 74 -25.04 10.64 49.85
C PHE A 74 -25.43 9.19 50.17
N SER A 75 -24.45 8.30 50.33
CA SER A 75 -24.70 6.90 50.70
C SER A 75 -25.38 6.79 52.07
N SER A 76 -26.33 5.86 52.17
CA SER A 76 -27.04 5.56 53.43
C SER A 76 -26.22 4.71 54.40
N LEU A 77 -25.07 4.21 53.95
CA LEU A 77 -24.17 3.35 54.70
C LEU A 77 -23.19 4.20 55.55
N PRO A 78 -22.67 3.65 56.66
CA PRO A 78 -21.65 4.34 57.44
C PRO A 78 -20.39 4.55 56.59
N PRO A 79 -19.73 5.72 56.74
CA PRO A 79 -18.58 6.06 55.93
C PRO A 79 -17.47 5.03 56.11
N SER A 80 -16.97 4.51 55.00
CA SER A 80 -15.97 3.45 54.97
C SER A 80 -14.84 3.83 54.02
N PHE A 81 -13.63 3.95 54.56
CA PHE A 81 -12.44 4.18 53.76
C PHE A 81 -12.22 3.07 52.72
N VAL A 82 -12.59 1.83 53.05
CA VAL A 82 -12.50 0.70 52.12
C VAL A 82 -13.47 0.91 50.95
N ARG A 83 -14.73 1.28 51.21
CA ARG A 83 -15.71 1.49 50.13
C ARG A 83 -15.29 2.63 49.21
N LEU A 84 -14.92 3.78 49.77
CA LEU A 84 -14.47 4.94 49.02
C LEU A 84 -13.25 4.63 48.13
N THR A 85 -12.28 3.86 48.62
CA THR A 85 -11.10 3.49 47.83
C THR A 85 -11.44 2.53 46.69
N PHE A 86 -12.29 1.52 46.92
CA PHE A 86 -12.77 0.62 45.88
C PHE A 86 -13.59 1.34 44.81
N GLU A 87 -14.48 2.24 45.23
CA GLU A 87 -15.35 3.00 44.32
C GLU A 87 -14.55 4.00 43.49
N THR A 88 -13.61 4.72 44.11
CA THR A 88 -12.67 5.60 43.41
C THR A 88 -11.87 4.82 42.37
N LEU A 89 -11.34 3.65 42.75
CA LEU A 89 -10.56 2.81 41.84
C LEU A 89 -11.42 2.30 40.67
N ALA A 90 -12.68 1.93 40.93
CA ALA A 90 -13.61 1.49 39.91
C ALA A 90 -13.97 2.63 38.94
N LEU A 91 -14.43 3.78 39.44
CA LEU A 91 -14.86 4.91 38.62
C LEU A 91 -13.70 5.53 37.82
N ALA A 92 -12.55 5.78 38.47
CA ALA A 92 -11.37 6.31 37.80
C ALA A 92 -10.78 5.28 36.82
N GLY A 93 -10.71 4.00 37.22
CA GLY A 93 -10.20 2.91 36.40
C GLY A 93 -11.04 2.69 35.14
N CYS A 94 -12.36 2.57 35.27
CA CYS A 94 -13.25 2.45 34.13
C CYS A 94 -13.23 3.69 33.24
N GLY A 95 -13.21 4.89 33.83
CA GLY A 95 -13.06 6.14 33.09
C GLY A 95 -11.80 6.16 32.23
N LEU A 96 -10.65 5.84 32.82
CA LEU A 96 -9.36 5.75 32.12
C LEU A 96 -9.36 4.67 31.04
N PHE A 97 -9.86 3.47 31.35
CA PHE A 97 -9.91 2.36 30.41
C PHE A 97 -10.73 2.71 29.16
N VAL A 98 -11.94 3.25 29.37
CA VAL A 98 -12.82 3.65 28.27
C VAL A 98 -12.22 4.83 27.50
N GLY A 99 -11.65 5.82 28.19
CA GLY A 99 -10.99 6.95 27.56
C GLY A 99 -9.83 6.52 26.66
N GLU A 100 -8.99 5.59 27.14
CA GLU A 100 -7.86 5.06 26.38
C GLU A 100 -8.33 4.15 25.23
N LEU A 101 -9.35 3.33 25.43
CA LEU A 101 -9.94 2.50 24.38
C LEU A 101 -10.45 3.34 23.21
N VAL A 102 -11.18 4.42 23.51
CA VAL A 102 -11.72 5.28 22.45
C VAL A 102 -10.62 6.08 21.76
N ARG A 103 -9.59 6.56 22.48
CA ARG A 103 -8.43 7.19 21.85
C ARG A 103 -7.68 6.23 20.94
N ASN A 104 -7.44 5.00 21.39
CA ASN A 104 -6.75 3.99 20.59
C ASN A 104 -7.55 3.65 19.33
N ARG A 105 -8.87 3.52 19.44
CA ARG A 105 -9.75 3.32 18.28
C ARG A 105 -9.70 4.50 17.30
N ARG A 106 -9.67 5.74 17.77
CA ARG A 106 -9.52 6.92 16.91
C ARG A 106 -8.17 6.93 16.18
N LEU A 107 -7.08 6.67 16.90
CA LEU A 107 -5.74 6.60 16.31
C LEU A 107 -5.64 5.52 15.24
N SER A 108 -6.27 4.36 15.47
CA SER A 108 -6.33 3.27 14.50
C SER A 108 -7.07 3.68 13.21
N LEU A 109 -8.23 4.32 13.35
CA LEU A 109 -9.02 4.81 12.22
C LEU A 109 -8.29 5.93 11.45
N GLU A 110 -7.61 6.85 12.15
CA GLU A 110 -6.81 7.90 11.52
C GLU A 110 -5.63 7.33 10.74
N SER A 111 -4.93 6.35 11.32
CA SER A 111 -3.84 5.63 10.64
C SER A 111 -4.32 4.93 9.38
N GLN A 112 -5.47 4.23 9.44
CA GLN A 112 -6.09 3.60 8.28
C GLN A 112 -6.50 4.62 7.20
N ALA A 113 -7.10 5.74 7.60
CA ALA A 113 -7.49 6.80 6.68
C ALA A 113 -6.28 7.44 5.99
N ARG A 114 -5.19 7.67 6.72
CA ARG A 114 -3.92 8.15 6.15
C ARG A 114 -3.35 7.18 5.13
N LEU A 115 -3.30 5.89 5.44
CA LEU A 115 -2.81 4.87 4.51
C LEU A 115 -3.67 4.83 3.25
N LYS A 116 -5.00 4.82 3.39
CA LYS A 116 -5.92 4.86 2.26
C LYS A 116 -5.71 6.10 1.41
N ALA A 117 -5.55 7.27 2.02
CA ALA A 117 -5.27 8.51 1.28
C ALA A 117 -3.97 8.42 0.47
N PHE A 118 -2.88 7.89 1.05
CA PHE A 118 -1.63 7.68 0.32
C PHE A 118 -1.81 6.78 -0.92
N VAL A 119 -2.53 5.67 -0.77
CA VAL A 119 -2.84 4.75 -1.87
C VAL A 119 -3.67 5.44 -2.96
N GLU A 120 -4.68 6.22 -2.57
CA GLU A 120 -5.55 6.95 -3.51
C GLU A 120 -4.81 8.07 -4.27
N THR A 121 -3.87 8.76 -3.61
CA THR A 121 -3.05 9.82 -4.23
C THR A 121 -1.83 9.29 -4.98
N SER A 122 -1.55 7.99 -4.94
CA SER A 122 -0.42 7.39 -5.64
C SER A 122 -0.58 7.57 -7.15
N PRO A 123 0.44 8.06 -7.88
CA PRO A 123 0.41 8.17 -9.34
C PRO A 123 0.50 6.80 -10.03
N ALA A 124 1.04 5.78 -9.35
CA ALA A 124 1.04 4.42 -9.84
C ALA A 124 -0.34 3.78 -9.64
N ALA A 125 -0.81 3.01 -10.62
CA ALA A 125 -2.05 2.26 -10.51
C ALA A 125 -1.86 1.08 -9.55
N ILE A 126 -2.63 1.03 -8.47
CA ILE A 126 -2.54 -0.01 -7.44
C ILE A 126 -3.86 -0.75 -7.40
N VAL A 127 -3.80 -2.08 -7.49
CA VAL A 127 -4.96 -2.97 -7.36
C VAL A 127 -4.69 -4.10 -6.38
N THR A 128 -5.73 -4.55 -5.69
CA THR A 128 -5.72 -5.77 -4.89
C THR A 128 -6.72 -6.75 -5.49
N ILE A 129 -6.30 -7.99 -5.66
CA ILE A 129 -7.01 -9.04 -6.36
C ILE A 129 -7.24 -10.21 -5.39
N ASP A 130 -8.45 -10.75 -5.41
CA ASP A 130 -8.83 -11.91 -4.61
C ASP A 130 -8.27 -13.23 -5.16
N GLU A 131 -8.49 -14.33 -4.44
CA GLU A 131 -8.07 -15.67 -4.84
C GLU A 131 -8.68 -16.17 -6.16
N ARG A 132 -9.79 -15.56 -6.60
CA ARG A 132 -10.52 -15.90 -7.82
C ARG A 132 -10.09 -15.05 -9.02
N GLY A 133 -9.26 -14.02 -8.82
CA GLY A 133 -8.81 -13.11 -9.86
C GLY A 133 -9.69 -11.87 -10.08
N PHE A 134 -10.57 -11.53 -9.13
CA PHE A 134 -11.40 -10.32 -9.16
C PHE A 134 -10.76 -9.18 -8.37
N ILE A 135 -10.92 -7.95 -8.87
CA ILE A 135 -10.37 -6.75 -8.24
C ILE A 135 -11.22 -6.39 -7.00
N GLU A 136 -10.63 -6.47 -5.81
CA GLU A 136 -11.28 -6.11 -4.54
C GLU A 136 -11.06 -4.63 -4.19
N LEU A 137 -9.86 -4.12 -4.47
CA LEU A 137 -9.48 -2.73 -4.20
C LEU A 137 -8.74 -2.16 -5.41
N ALA A 138 -8.97 -0.89 -5.70
CA ALA A 138 -8.25 -0.15 -6.72
C ALA A 138 -8.16 1.32 -6.32
N ASN A 139 -7.01 1.96 -6.58
CA ASN A 139 -6.88 3.40 -6.43
C ASN A 139 -7.39 4.14 -7.68
N ARG A 140 -7.52 5.47 -7.57
CA ARG A 140 -7.92 6.32 -8.69
C ARG A 140 -7.05 6.14 -9.95
N ALA A 141 -5.74 6.06 -9.80
CA ALA A 141 -4.82 5.87 -10.94
C ALA A 141 -5.09 4.56 -11.70
N ALA A 142 -5.51 3.50 -11.00
CA ALA A 142 -5.90 2.23 -11.63
C ALA A 142 -7.18 2.35 -12.46
N VAL A 143 -8.16 3.13 -12.00
CA VAL A 143 -9.40 3.40 -12.75
C VAL A 143 -9.09 4.22 -14.01
N GLU A 144 -8.25 5.25 -13.89
CA GLU A 144 -7.81 6.08 -15.02
C GLU A 144 -6.96 5.28 -16.03
N LEU A 145 -6.15 4.33 -15.53
CA LEU A 145 -5.38 3.43 -16.38
C LEU A 145 -6.26 2.44 -17.14
N MET A 146 -7.15 1.72 -16.45
CA MET A 146 -7.89 0.60 -17.04
C MET A 146 -9.14 1.04 -17.82
N VAL A 147 -9.69 2.23 -17.54
CA VAL A 147 -10.86 2.81 -18.23
C VAL A 147 -12.00 1.78 -18.36
N PRO A 148 -12.59 1.30 -17.24
CA PRO A 148 -13.60 0.24 -17.27
C PRO A 148 -14.87 0.67 -18.01
N ARG A 149 -15.45 -0.24 -18.82
CA ARG A 149 -16.65 0.03 -19.65
C ARG A 149 -17.88 0.41 -18.83
N GLU A 150 -18.07 -0.22 -17.67
CA GLU A 150 -19.24 -0.02 -16.80
C GLU A 150 -18.99 1.03 -15.70
N GLY A 151 -17.89 1.79 -15.80
CA GLY A 151 -17.50 2.80 -14.80
C GLY A 151 -17.05 2.24 -13.44
N HIS A 152 -17.14 0.91 -13.24
CA HIS A 152 -16.74 0.24 -12.01
C HIS A 152 -15.61 -0.74 -12.30
N LEU A 153 -14.49 -0.57 -11.59
CA LEU A 153 -13.34 -1.47 -11.70
C LEU A 153 -13.38 -2.59 -10.64
N ILE A 154 -13.91 -2.30 -9.46
CA ILE A 154 -14.04 -3.25 -8.36
C ILE A 154 -15.08 -4.32 -8.73
N GLY A 155 -14.75 -5.59 -8.51
CA GLY A 155 -15.56 -6.74 -8.88
C GLY A 155 -15.39 -7.18 -10.33
N SER A 156 -14.61 -6.46 -11.15
CA SER A 156 -14.24 -6.92 -12.50
C SER A 156 -13.08 -7.92 -12.44
N PRO A 157 -13.01 -8.89 -13.36
CA PRO A 157 -11.88 -9.81 -13.44
C PRO A 157 -10.64 -9.06 -13.95
N ILE A 158 -9.50 -9.21 -13.27
CA ILE A 158 -8.24 -8.56 -13.70
C ILE A 158 -7.83 -8.98 -15.11
N ALA A 159 -8.18 -10.22 -15.49
CA ALA A 159 -7.89 -10.79 -16.81
C ALA A 159 -8.51 -10.01 -17.98
N ALA A 160 -9.59 -9.26 -17.74
CA ALA A 160 -10.19 -8.40 -18.76
C ALA A 160 -9.27 -7.23 -19.16
N PHE A 161 -8.39 -6.81 -18.25
CA PHE A 161 -7.46 -5.71 -18.47
C PHE A 161 -6.03 -6.20 -18.64
N LEU A 162 -5.58 -7.17 -17.85
CA LEU A 162 -4.24 -7.74 -17.91
C LEU A 162 -4.36 -9.28 -17.90
N PRO A 163 -4.51 -9.92 -19.07
CA PRO A 163 -4.70 -11.37 -19.17
C PRO A 163 -3.50 -12.15 -18.63
N GLU A 164 -2.28 -11.62 -18.76
CA GLU A 164 -1.05 -12.25 -18.25
C GLU A 164 -1.00 -12.30 -16.72
N LEU A 165 -1.71 -11.41 -16.00
CA LEU A 165 -1.82 -11.46 -14.54
C LEU A 165 -2.61 -12.68 -14.05
N HIS A 166 -3.54 -13.23 -14.85
CA HIS A 166 -4.31 -14.42 -14.45
C HIS A 166 -3.44 -15.67 -14.30
N HIS A 167 -2.39 -15.80 -15.13
CA HIS A 167 -1.45 -16.92 -15.03
C HIS A 167 -0.53 -16.81 -13.82
N ALA A 168 -0.18 -15.58 -13.40
CA ALA A 168 0.60 -15.33 -12.19
C ALA A 168 -0.16 -15.68 -10.90
N LEU A 169 -1.49 -15.69 -10.91
CA LEU A 169 -2.32 -16.11 -9.76
C LEU A 169 -2.40 -17.64 -9.57
N ARG A 170 -2.09 -18.47 -10.58
CA ARG A 170 -2.19 -19.94 -10.47
C ARG A 170 -0.97 -20.52 -9.76
N TRP A 171 -1.13 -20.72 -8.45
CA TRP A 171 -0.11 -21.11 -7.47
C TRP A 171 0.60 -22.46 -7.71
N GLU A 172 0.05 -23.39 -8.49
CA GLU A 172 0.48 -24.81 -8.44
C GLU A 172 1.72 -25.18 -9.27
N GLU A 173 2.20 -24.37 -10.22
CA GLU A 173 3.31 -24.79 -11.11
C GLU A 173 4.39 -23.73 -11.42
N ALA A 174 4.43 -22.61 -10.71
CA ALA A 174 5.36 -21.52 -11.04
C ALA A 174 6.67 -21.54 -10.21
N PRO A 175 7.83 -21.92 -10.77
CA PRO A 175 9.13 -21.85 -10.11
C PRO A 175 9.48 -20.40 -9.73
N GLN A 176 9.58 -20.08 -8.42
CA GLN A 176 10.16 -18.82 -7.88
C GLN A 176 10.09 -17.62 -8.85
N PHE A 177 8.88 -17.21 -9.27
CA PHE A 177 8.77 -16.16 -10.27
C PHE A 177 8.85 -14.76 -9.64
N ARG A 178 9.84 -14.04 -10.18
CA ARG A 178 10.27 -12.64 -10.02
C ARG A 178 9.20 -11.63 -9.58
N THR A 179 9.62 -10.70 -8.72
CA THR A 179 8.88 -9.57 -8.14
C THR A 179 8.33 -8.53 -9.14
N SER A 180 8.46 -8.77 -10.45
CA SER A 180 8.06 -7.83 -11.51
C SER A 180 7.91 -8.55 -12.86
N MET A 181 6.92 -8.15 -13.65
CA MET A 181 6.73 -8.57 -15.04
C MET A 181 6.32 -7.37 -15.90
N GLN A 182 6.74 -7.35 -17.17
CA GLN A 182 6.23 -6.41 -18.15
C GLN A 182 5.19 -7.14 -19.00
N CYS A 183 4.00 -6.58 -19.12
CA CYS A 183 2.90 -7.21 -19.85
C CYS A 183 2.12 -6.19 -20.68
N ARG A 184 1.39 -6.70 -21.67
CA ARG A 184 0.43 -5.92 -22.44
C ARG A 184 -0.92 -5.92 -21.75
N GLY A 185 -1.43 -4.74 -21.46
CA GLY A 185 -2.77 -4.51 -20.94
C GLY A 185 -3.72 -3.99 -22.02
N HIS A 186 -5.00 -4.25 -21.80
CA HIS A 186 -6.13 -3.77 -22.58
C HIS A 186 -6.97 -2.84 -21.70
N ARG A 187 -7.32 -1.67 -22.22
CA ARG A 187 -8.25 -0.74 -21.59
C ARG A 187 -9.68 -1.12 -21.96
N GLY A 188 -10.65 -0.77 -21.12
CA GLY A 188 -12.07 -1.02 -21.43
C GLY A 188 -12.57 -0.26 -22.66
N ASN A 189 -11.93 0.86 -23.04
CA ASN A 189 -12.21 1.58 -24.29
C ASN A 189 -11.70 0.86 -25.56
N GLY A 190 -10.89 -0.21 -25.43
CA GLY A 190 -10.32 -0.97 -26.53
C GLY A 190 -8.89 -0.60 -26.93
N GLU A 191 -8.27 0.36 -26.27
CA GLU A 191 -6.84 0.70 -26.47
C GLU A 191 -5.92 -0.25 -25.69
N ASP A 192 -4.74 -0.49 -26.22
CA ASP A 192 -3.72 -1.31 -25.56
C ASP A 192 -2.65 -0.43 -24.93
N PHE A 193 -2.05 -0.90 -23.83
CA PHE A 193 -0.88 -0.27 -23.22
C PHE A 193 0.13 -1.33 -22.78
N ILE A 194 1.40 -0.95 -22.72
CA ILE A 194 2.43 -1.78 -22.09
C ILE A 194 2.60 -1.28 -20.66
N ALA A 195 2.66 -2.21 -19.70
CA ALA A 195 2.90 -1.86 -18.32
C ALA A 195 3.92 -2.77 -17.64
N ASP A 196 4.72 -2.16 -16.77
CA ASP A 196 5.48 -2.86 -15.77
C ASP A 196 4.58 -3.10 -14.54
N VAL A 197 4.52 -4.35 -14.13
CA VAL A 197 3.66 -4.85 -13.06
C VAL A 197 4.52 -5.49 -11.98
N TRP A 198 4.52 -4.89 -10.80
CA TRP A 198 5.06 -5.49 -9.58
C TRP A 198 3.91 -6.10 -8.81
N PHE A 199 4.07 -7.34 -8.35
CA PHE A 199 3.05 -7.99 -7.55
C PHE A 199 3.64 -8.58 -6.27
N SER A 200 2.86 -8.53 -5.21
CA SER A 200 3.18 -9.11 -3.91
C SER A 200 1.98 -9.91 -3.42
N THR A 201 2.25 -11.13 -2.96
CA THR A 201 1.24 -12.00 -2.37
C THR A 201 1.27 -11.84 -0.85
N HIS A 202 0.11 -11.61 -0.26
CA HIS A 202 -0.06 -11.61 1.20
C HIS A 202 -1.25 -12.50 1.58
N LYS A 203 -1.18 -13.15 2.74
CA LYS A 203 -2.30 -13.94 3.27
C LYS A 203 -3.09 -13.08 4.24
N GLU A 204 -4.34 -12.79 3.91
CA GLU A 204 -5.28 -12.21 4.86
C GLU A 204 -6.07 -13.36 5.49
N GLY A 205 -5.67 -13.78 6.69
CA GLY A 205 -6.19 -15.01 7.31
C GLY A 205 -5.79 -16.27 6.52
N SER A 206 -6.77 -16.98 5.95
CA SER A 206 -6.56 -18.18 5.12
C SER A 206 -6.65 -17.93 3.62
N THR A 207 -7.12 -16.76 3.18
CA THR A 207 -7.31 -16.42 1.76
C THR A 207 -6.07 -15.68 1.23
N PRO A 208 -5.40 -16.20 0.19
CA PRO A 208 -4.31 -15.48 -0.45
C PRO A 208 -4.87 -14.28 -1.22
N LYS A 209 -4.26 -13.11 -1.03
CA LYS A 209 -4.53 -11.90 -1.78
C LYS A 209 -3.29 -11.46 -2.54
N LEU A 210 -3.50 -10.89 -3.72
CA LEU A 210 -2.44 -10.35 -4.56
C LEU A 210 -2.58 -8.83 -4.63
N ALA A 211 -1.57 -8.10 -4.19
CA ALA A 211 -1.46 -6.67 -4.45
C ALA A 211 -0.56 -6.45 -5.67
N ALA A 212 -1.00 -5.66 -6.64
CA ALA A 212 -0.24 -5.32 -7.83
C ALA A 212 -0.12 -3.81 -8.03
N ILE A 213 1.07 -3.35 -8.40
CA ILE A 213 1.39 -1.98 -8.79
C ILE A 213 1.70 -2.00 -10.28
N ILE A 214 1.00 -1.19 -11.05
CA ILE A 214 1.02 -1.15 -12.51
C ILE A 214 1.45 0.25 -12.94
N VAL A 215 2.47 0.32 -13.80
CA VAL A 215 3.00 1.57 -14.34
C VAL A 215 3.08 1.46 -15.86
N ILE A 216 2.49 2.42 -16.57
CA ILE A 216 2.57 2.47 -18.04
C ILE A 216 4.03 2.72 -18.45
N VAL A 217 4.49 1.96 -19.43
CA VAL A 217 5.71 2.28 -20.17
C VAL A 217 5.30 3.05 -21.41
N SER A 218 5.49 4.38 -21.41
CA SER A 218 5.16 5.22 -22.56
C SER A 218 6.14 4.95 -23.69
N GLU A 219 5.64 4.47 -24.83
CA GLU A 219 6.37 4.49 -26.10
C GLU A 219 6.03 5.83 -26.81
N GLU A 220 7.01 6.71 -26.98
CA GLU A 220 6.83 7.93 -27.78
C GLU A 220 6.70 7.56 -29.27
N GLU A 221 5.60 7.99 -29.91
CA GLU A 221 5.31 7.81 -31.34
C GLU A 221 6.29 8.61 -32.22
N GLU A 222 7.05 7.92 -33.10
CA GLU A 222 7.92 8.53 -34.12
C GLU A 222 7.13 8.94 -35.37
N VAL A 223 7.00 10.24 -35.64
CA VAL A 223 6.62 10.78 -36.96
C VAL A 223 7.84 11.46 -37.59
N GLY A 224 8.36 10.88 -38.69
CA GLY A 224 9.48 11.43 -39.50
C GLY A 224 9.11 12.73 -40.23
N VAL A 225 10.03 13.65 -40.52
CA VAL A 225 10.87 13.75 -41.75
C VAL A 225 11.76 15.05 -41.61
N PRO A 226 12.93 15.17 -42.29
CA PRO A 226 14.09 15.93 -41.82
C PRO A 226 14.32 17.30 -42.47
N GLY A 227 15.06 18.17 -41.77
CA GLY A 227 15.63 19.40 -42.33
C GLY A 227 16.44 20.19 -41.31
N ALA A 228 17.75 20.31 -41.54
CA ALA A 228 18.73 20.92 -40.65
C ALA A 228 18.52 22.44 -40.41
N VAL A 229 19.00 22.95 -39.26
CA VAL A 229 20.03 24.00 -39.12
C VAL A 229 20.26 24.33 -37.62
N LEU A 230 21.50 24.68 -37.31
CA LEU A 230 22.24 24.77 -36.05
C LEU A 230 21.61 25.51 -34.85
N GLY A 231 21.77 24.89 -33.66
CA GLY A 231 22.69 25.42 -32.65
C GLY A 231 22.12 25.98 -31.35
N THR A 232 22.02 25.15 -30.30
CA THR A 232 22.51 25.45 -28.92
C THR A 232 22.65 24.14 -28.13
N SER A 233 23.77 24.02 -27.42
CA SER A 233 24.24 22.87 -26.65
C SER A 233 23.33 22.44 -25.48
N ASN A 234 22.90 21.17 -25.50
CA ASN A 234 22.64 20.38 -24.29
C ASN A 234 23.10 18.92 -24.54
N PRO A 235 24.05 18.36 -23.76
CA PRO A 235 24.65 17.06 -24.03
C PRO A 235 23.88 15.94 -23.32
N HIS A 236 22.81 15.43 -23.93
CA HIS A 236 22.24 14.12 -23.58
C HIS A 236 21.57 13.40 -24.78
N VAL A 237 21.89 13.82 -26.00
CA VAL A 237 21.36 13.24 -27.25
C VAL A 237 22.42 12.41 -27.95
N SER A 238 22.66 11.17 -27.50
CA SER A 238 23.48 10.18 -28.25
C SER A 238 23.23 8.70 -27.90
N GLU A 239 22.02 8.24 -27.53
CA GLU A 239 21.79 6.79 -27.33
C GLU A 239 20.44 6.25 -27.84
N HIS A 240 19.76 6.97 -28.74
CA HIS A 240 18.51 6.51 -29.36
C HIS A 240 18.58 6.38 -30.88
N ARG A 241 19.70 5.86 -31.40
CA ARG A 241 19.82 5.40 -32.79
C ARG A 241 19.93 3.86 -32.92
N GLU A 242 19.76 3.12 -31.82
CA GLU A 242 20.11 1.71 -31.76
C GLU A 242 18.97 0.82 -31.21
N ARG A 243 17.70 0.99 -31.60
CA ARG A 243 16.64 0.02 -31.19
C ARG A 243 16.60 -1.29 -32.00
N GLY A 244 17.60 -1.51 -32.85
CA GLY A 244 18.02 -2.84 -33.34
C GLY A 244 19.43 -3.23 -32.90
N ALA A 245 20.11 -2.37 -32.15
CA ALA A 245 21.48 -2.58 -31.70
C ALA A 245 21.52 -2.67 -30.17
N LEU A 246 22.35 -3.57 -29.68
CA LEU A 246 22.51 -3.77 -28.25
C LEU A 246 23.18 -2.51 -27.67
N SER A 247 22.67 -1.98 -26.56
CA SER A 247 23.33 -0.86 -25.86
C SER A 247 24.81 -1.20 -25.62
N THR A 248 25.70 -0.21 -25.54
CA THR A 248 27.12 -0.43 -25.27
C THR A 248 27.35 -1.36 -24.07
N ARG A 249 26.53 -1.23 -23.03
CA ARG A 249 26.54 -2.11 -21.85
C ARG A 249 26.04 -3.53 -22.14
N GLU A 250 24.98 -3.68 -22.92
CA GLU A 250 24.44 -4.98 -23.32
C GLU A 250 25.41 -5.72 -24.26
N THR A 251 26.08 -4.99 -25.15
CA THR A 251 27.13 -5.50 -26.04
C THR A 251 28.35 -5.98 -25.25
N GLU A 252 28.75 -5.23 -24.22
CA GLU A 252 29.84 -5.62 -23.33
C GLU A 252 29.48 -6.88 -22.52
N VAL A 253 28.28 -6.92 -21.93
CA VAL A 253 27.75 -8.13 -21.26
C VAL A 253 27.68 -9.30 -22.23
N LEU A 254 27.21 -9.09 -23.46
CA LEU A 254 27.14 -10.12 -24.50
C LEU A 254 28.52 -10.70 -24.79
N ARG A 255 29.53 -9.84 -24.97
CA ARG A 255 30.91 -10.25 -25.26
C ARG A 255 31.48 -11.11 -24.14
N LEU A 256 31.30 -10.69 -22.89
CA LEU A 256 31.76 -11.43 -21.71
C LEU A 256 31.01 -12.76 -21.51
N LEU A 257 29.72 -12.80 -21.87
CA LEU A 257 28.93 -14.03 -21.86
C LEU A 257 29.41 -15.06 -22.89
N VAL A 258 29.72 -14.62 -24.11
CA VAL A 258 30.23 -15.46 -25.21
C VAL A 258 31.63 -16.00 -24.87
N GLN A 259 32.43 -15.27 -24.10
CA GLN A 259 33.72 -15.73 -23.57
C GLN A 259 33.61 -16.80 -22.47
N GLY A 260 32.40 -17.18 -22.06
CA GLY A 260 32.19 -18.24 -21.07
C GLY A 260 32.36 -17.82 -19.62
N LEU A 261 32.48 -16.52 -19.32
CA LEU A 261 32.66 -16.03 -17.96
C LEU A 261 31.42 -16.29 -17.08
N ALA A 262 31.65 -16.56 -15.79
CA ALA A 262 30.58 -16.71 -14.81
C ALA A 262 29.98 -15.35 -14.43
N ASN A 263 28.69 -15.31 -14.09
CA ASN A 263 27.99 -14.06 -13.76
C ASN A 263 28.69 -13.24 -12.65
N LYS A 264 29.27 -13.93 -11.65
CA LYS A 264 30.04 -13.28 -10.58
C LYS A 264 31.31 -12.59 -11.09
N GLN A 265 31.99 -13.17 -12.08
CA GLN A 265 33.18 -12.61 -12.70
C GLN A 265 32.83 -11.41 -13.59
N ILE A 266 31.76 -11.53 -14.38
CA ILE A 266 31.26 -10.45 -15.24
C ILE A 266 30.80 -9.26 -14.38
N ALA A 267 30.08 -9.52 -13.29
CA ALA A 267 29.63 -8.48 -12.36
C ALA A 267 30.80 -7.73 -11.71
N ALA A 268 31.83 -8.47 -11.28
CA ALA A 268 33.06 -7.88 -10.75
C ALA A 268 33.83 -7.06 -11.81
N GLN A 269 33.89 -7.54 -13.05
CA GLN A 269 34.60 -6.87 -14.14
C GLN A 269 33.91 -5.59 -14.61
N MET A 270 32.58 -5.56 -14.56
CA MET A 270 31.77 -4.39 -14.92
C MET A 270 31.45 -3.48 -13.72
N ALA A 271 31.97 -3.78 -12.53
CA ALA A 271 31.69 -3.07 -11.27
C ALA A 271 30.19 -2.90 -10.97
N ILE A 272 29.37 -3.91 -11.31
CA ILE A 272 27.92 -3.93 -11.05
C ILE A 272 27.56 -5.08 -10.10
N SER A 273 26.37 -5.02 -9.51
CA SER A 273 25.88 -6.15 -8.70
C SER A 273 25.53 -7.36 -9.58
N GLU A 274 25.64 -8.58 -9.04
CA GLU A 274 25.18 -9.79 -9.73
C GLU A 274 23.69 -9.73 -10.10
N SER A 275 22.88 -9.02 -9.31
CA SER A 275 21.46 -8.78 -9.58
C SER A 275 21.27 -7.89 -10.81
N THR A 276 22.02 -6.78 -10.87
CA THR A 276 22.03 -5.87 -12.03
C THR A 276 22.44 -6.61 -13.29
N LEU A 277 23.47 -7.45 -13.21
CA LEU A 277 23.90 -8.26 -14.35
C LEU A 277 22.82 -9.24 -14.81
N LYS A 278 22.17 -9.96 -13.89
CA LYS A 278 21.07 -10.89 -14.23
C LYS A 278 19.92 -10.18 -14.94
N ASN A 279 19.62 -8.94 -14.53
CA ASN A 279 18.64 -8.11 -15.21
C ASN A 279 19.12 -7.74 -16.61
N THR A 280 20.35 -7.24 -16.78
CA THR A 280 20.88 -6.91 -18.12
C THR A 280 20.87 -8.12 -19.07
N ILE A 281 21.22 -9.31 -18.58
CA ILE A 281 21.17 -10.57 -19.35
C ILE A 281 19.72 -10.90 -19.76
N HIS A 282 18.75 -10.63 -18.89
CA HIS A 282 17.34 -10.85 -19.21
C HIS A 282 16.85 -9.90 -20.32
N HIS A 283 17.21 -8.62 -20.25
CA HIS A 283 16.91 -7.65 -21.31
C HIS A 283 17.57 -8.06 -22.64
N LEU A 284 18.80 -8.57 -22.57
CA LEU A 284 19.53 -9.09 -23.72
C LEU A 284 18.81 -10.29 -24.35
N PHE A 285 18.37 -11.27 -23.55
CA PHE A 285 17.57 -12.42 -24.03
C PHE A 285 16.27 -12.00 -24.69
N PHE A 286 15.57 -11.03 -24.10
CA PHE A 286 14.36 -10.47 -24.68
C PHE A 286 14.63 -9.80 -26.03
N LYS A 287 15.65 -8.93 -26.12
CA LYS A 287 16.03 -8.24 -27.36
C LYS A 287 16.55 -9.17 -28.46
N THR A 288 17.19 -10.27 -28.08
CA THR A 288 17.74 -11.26 -29.02
C THR A 288 16.74 -12.37 -29.39
N GLY A 289 15.57 -12.43 -28.73
CA GLY A 289 14.56 -13.48 -28.94
C GLY A 289 14.98 -14.86 -28.44
N VAL A 290 16.01 -14.94 -27.60
CA VAL A 290 16.64 -16.18 -27.16
C VAL A 290 16.28 -16.50 -25.72
N ARG A 291 15.99 -17.78 -25.40
CA ARG A 291 15.52 -18.20 -24.07
C ARG A 291 16.62 -18.71 -23.15
N THR A 292 17.79 -19.08 -23.68
CA THR A 292 18.88 -19.65 -22.88
C THR A 292 20.25 -19.11 -23.26
N ARG A 293 21.18 -19.12 -22.29
CA ARG A 293 22.59 -18.79 -22.51
C ARG A 293 23.20 -19.61 -23.65
N SER A 294 22.90 -20.90 -23.72
CA SER A 294 23.41 -21.79 -24.77
C SER A 294 22.86 -21.44 -26.15
N GLN A 295 21.58 -21.08 -26.24
CA GLN A 295 20.99 -20.59 -27.49
C GLN A 295 21.62 -19.24 -27.90
N LEU A 296 21.96 -18.37 -26.95
CA LEU A 296 22.51 -17.04 -27.25
C LEU A 296 23.92 -17.18 -27.82
N ILE A 297 24.72 -18.04 -27.19
CA ILE A 297 26.06 -18.40 -27.69
C ILE A 297 25.96 -19.05 -29.08
N HIS A 298 24.96 -19.92 -29.30
CA HIS A 298 24.76 -20.59 -30.59
C HIS A 298 24.36 -19.61 -31.71
N VAL A 299 23.42 -18.68 -31.44
CA VAL A 299 22.98 -17.66 -32.41
C VAL A 299 24.14 -16.71 -32.75
N MET A 300 24.92 -16.29 -31.76
CA MET A 300 26.05 -15.40 -31.99
C MET A 300 27.21 -16.08 -32.71
N SER A 301 27.51 -17.35 -32.40
CA SER A 301 28.52 -18.13 -33.15
C SER A 301 28.15 -18.33 -34.63
N LYS A 302 26.86 -18.26 -34.97
CA LYS A 302 26.37 -18.37 -36.36
C LYS A 302 26.40 -17.04 -37.13
N ASN A 303 26.34 -15.91 -36.42
CA ASN A 303 26.40 -14.57 -37.02
C ASN A 303 27.84 -14.02 -37.18
N SER A 304 28.84 -14.68 -36.57
CA SER A 304 30.26 -14.29 -36.67
C SER A 304 30.88 -14.48 -38.06
N THR A 305 30.21 -15.15 -39.01
CA THR A 305 30.72 -15.37 -40.38
C THR A 305 30.63 -14.13 -41.28
N VAL A 306 30.18 -12.97 -40.78
CA VAL A 306 30.03 -11.73 -41.57
C VAL A 306 30.92 -10.57 -41.06
N LEU A 307 31.82 -10.83 -40.10
CA LEU A 307 32.89 -9.88 -39.75
C LEU A 307 34.23 -10.33 -40.34
N ASP A 308 34.30 -10.36 -41.66
CA ASP A 308 35.56 -10.40 -42.39
C ASP A 308 35.44 -9.54 -43.68
N PRO A 309 35.97 -8.30 -43.70
CA PRO A 309 36.18 -7.57 -44.94
C PRO A 309 37.67 -7.59 -45.33
N GLY A 310 37.96 -8.31 -46.42
CA GLY A 310 39.21 -8.26 -47.19
C GLY A 310 40.12 -9.46 -46.90
N THR A 311 40.25 -10.45 -47.78
CA THR A 311 40.51 -10.34 -49.23
C THR A 311 40.09 -11.62 -49.96
N ALA A 312 39.10 -11.52 -50.86
CA ALA A 312 39.01 -12.40 -52.01
C ALA A 312 40.06 -11.96 -53.05
N GLY A 313 40.69 -12.96 -53.68
CA GLY A 313 41.94 -12.81 -54.42
C GLY A 313 41.87 -12.05 -55.74
N LEU A 314 43.07 -11.67 -56.19
CA LEU A 314 43.41 -11.48 -57.60
C LEU A 314 43.95 -12.82 -58.11
N GLY A 315 43.25 -13.44 -59.05
CA GLY A 315 43.79 -14.45 -59.95
C GLY A 315 44.14 -13.83 -61.30
N GLY A 316 45.08 -14.45 -62.03
CA GLY A 316 45.36 -14.18 -63.44
C GLY A 316 46.68 -13.49 -63.68
#